data_AF-A0A2H9TCN7-F1
#
_entry.id   AF-A0A2H9TCN7-F1
#
_cell.length_a   1.000
_cell.length_b   1.000
_cell.length_c   1.000
_cell.angle_alpha   90.00
_cell.angle_beta   90.00
_cell.angle_gamma   90.00
#
_symmetry.space_group_name_H-M   'P 1'
#
loop_
_entity.id
_entity.type
_entity.pdbx_description
1 polymer ?
#
loop_
_entity_poly.entity_id
_entity_poly.type
_entity_poly.pdbx_seq_one_letter_code
_entity_poly.pdbx_strand_id
1 'polypeptide(L)'
;MLWIIATLAFVAGFVIGALVYYLFAGSHHRNGKLTRQLTLVEDEYRDYQQKVADHFTTTAHLLNKLTHTYKDIHEHMANGADSLCHDNDDVKNRLGDALLSSNTVLAGNNKTLRRNHPAPSEQPRDYAPKKAPDEKGTLSEEFNIKHPEKKSSAAL
;
A
#
# COMPACT_ATOMS: atom_id res chain seq x y z
N MET A 1 -46.84 -58.19 -6.08
CA MET A 1 -46.22 -57.74 -7.34
C MET A 1 -45.61 -56.33 -7.24
N LEU A 2 -46.36 -55.31 -6.82
CA LEU A 2 -45.86 -53.92 -6.74
C LEU A 2 -44.68 -53.71 -5.77
N TRP A 3 -44.65 -54.44 -4.65
CA TRP A 3 -43.58 -54.30 -3.65
C TRP A 3 -42.20 -54.72 -4.18
N ILE A 4 -42.13 -55.71 -5.08
CA ILE A 4 -40.87 -56.18 -5.69
C ILE A 4 -40.27 -55.10 -6.60
N ILE A 5 -41.13 -54.42 -7.37
CA ILE A 5 -40.73 -53.32 -8.25
C ILE A 5 -40.23 -52.13 -7.42
N ALA A 6 -40.90 -51.83 -6.31
CA ALA A 6 -40.48 -50.79 -5.37
C ALA A 6 -39.10 -51.10 -4.75
N THR A 7 -38.87 -52.34 -4.30
CA THR A 7 -37.58 -52.75 -3.74
C THR A 7 -36.46 -52.70 -4.77
N LEU A 8 -36.74 -53.12 -6.02
CA LEU A 8 -35.74 -53.13 -7.08
C LEU A 8 -35.34 -51.71 -7.49
N ALA A 9 -36.31 -50.81 -7.62
CA ALA A 9 -36.06 -49.41 -7.94
C ALA A 9 -35.27 -48.70 -6.82
N PHE A 10 -35.54 -49.02 -5.55
CA PHE A 10 -34.81 -48.48 -4.42
C PHE A 10 -33.33 -48.90 -4.42
N VAL A 11 -33.06 -50.19 -4.66
CA VAL A 11 -31.68 -50.69 -4.75
C VAL A 11 -30.94 -50.08 -5.93
N ALA A 12 -31.58 -49.99 -7.10
CA ALA A 12 -30.99 -49.36 -8.28
C ALA A 12 -30.67 -47.88 -8.02
N GLY A 13 -31.61 -47.13 -7.44
CA GLY A 13 -31.41 -45.73 -7.06
C GLY A 13 -30.31 -45.54 -6.01
N PHE A 14 -30.19 -46.45 -5.04
CA PHE A 14 -29.14 -46.41 -4.02
C PHE A 14 -27.75 -46.65 -4.63
N VAL A 15 -27.61 -47.62 -5.53
CA VAL A 15 -26.35 -47.90 -6.22
C VAL A 15 -25.92 -46.71 -7.08
N ILE A 16 -26.85 -46.14 -7.86
CA ILE A 16 -26.58 -44.96 -8.69
C ILE A 16 -26.26 -43.75 -7.82
N GLY A 17 -27.02 -43.52 -6.75
CA GLY A 17 -26.80 -42.44 -5.80
C GLY A 17 -25.44 -42.54 -5.11
N ALA A 18 -25.04 -43.74 -4.69
CA ALA A 18 -23.73 -43.99 -4.10
C ALA A 18 -22.60 -43.75 -5.12
N LEU A 19 -22.79 -44.15 -6.38
CA LEU A 19 -21.83 -43.91 -7.46
C LEU A 19 -21.64 -42.41 -7.72
N VAL A 20 -22.75 -41.67 -7.84
CA VAL A 20 -22.71 -40.21 -8.04
C VAL A 20 -22.07 -39.51 -6.84
N TYR A 21 -22.42 -39.91 -5.61
CA TYR A 21 -21.81 -39.39 -4.39
C TYR A 21 -20.30 -39.63 -4.36
N TYR A 22 -19.84 -40.83 -4.70
CA TYR A 22 -18.41 -41.17 -4.73
C TYR A 22 -17.65 -40.33 -5.76
N LEU A 23 -18.22 -40.12 -6.95
CA LEU A 23 -17.63 -39.28 -8.00
C LEU A 23 -17.56 -37.79 -7.58
N PHE A 24 -18.61 -37.28 -6.93
CA PHE A 24 -18.63 -35.90 -6.45
C PHE A 24 -17.72 -35.68 -5.24
N ALA A 25 -17.67 -36.62 -4.30
CA ALA A 25 -16.80 -36.58 -3.13
C ALA A 25 -15.31 -36.57 -3.52
N GLY A 26 -14.92 -37.28 -4.58
CA GLY A 26 -13.56 -37.21 -5.15
C GLY A 26 -13.18 -35.82 -5.68
N SER A 27 -14.16 -35.02 -6.12
CA SER A 27 -13.96 -33.68 -6.69
C SER A 27 -13.66 -32.60 -5.64
N HIS A 28 -14.01 -32.81 -4.37
CA HIS A 28 -13.76 -31.84 -3.29
C HIS A 28 -12.26 -31.59 -3.00
N HIS A 29 -11.35 -32.43 -3.49
CA HIS A 29 -9.91 -32.19 -3.43
C HIS A 29 -9.45 -30.99 -4.31
N ARG A 30 -10.30 -30.46 -5.19
CA ARG A 30 -9.99 -29.29 -6.02
C ARG A 30 -10.05 -27.97 -5.25
N ASN A 31 -10.86 -27.88 -4.20
CA ASN A 31 -11.03 -26.66 -3.38
C ASN A 31 -9.74 -26.29 -2.62
N GLY A 32 -8.89 -27.27 -2.29
CA GLY A 32 -7.60 -27.02 -1.65
C GLY A 32 -6.61 -26.23 -2.52
N LYS A 33 -6.77 -26.24 -3.85
CA LYS A 33 -5.90 -25.46 -4.75
C LYS A 33 -6.21 -23.96 -4.70
N LEU A 34 -7.48 -23.58 -4.51
CA LEU A 34 -7.86 -22.17 -4.38
C LEU A 34 -7.46 -21.65 -3.00
N THR A 35 -7.68 -22.43 -1.93
CA THR A 35 -7.22 -22.08 -0.58
C THR A 35 -5.70 -21.96 -0.51
N ARG A 36 -4.95 -22.86 -1.18
CA ARG A 36 -3.48 -22.76 -1.26
C ARG A 36 -3.01 -21.50 -1.98
N GLN A 37 -3.68 -21.09 -3.05
CA GLN A 37 -3.31 -19.87 -3.77
C GLN A 37 -3.51 -18.63 -2.92
N LEU A 38 -4.62 -18.54 -2.18
CA LEU A 38 -4.84 -17.43 -1.23
C LEU A 38 -3.79 -17.40 -0.12
N THR A 39 -3.43 -18.56 0.44
CA THR A 39 -2.40 -18.61 1.48
C THR A 39 -1.01 -18.23 0.95
N LEU A 40 -0.68 -18.56 -0.31
CA LEU A 40 0.60 -18.18 -0.91
C LEU A 40 0.71 -16.68 -1.12
N VAL A 41 -0.36 -16.03 -1.61
CA VAL A 41 -0.38 -14.58 -1.86
C VAL A 41 -0.30 -13.79 -0.56
N GLU A 42 -1.01 -14.24 0.48
CA GLU A 42 -0.95 -13.59 1.80
C GLU A 42 0.46 -13.69 2.41
N ASP A 43 1.11 -14.85 2.26
CA ASP A 43 2.46 -15.07 2.78
C ASP A 43 3.49 -14.21 2.02
N GLU A 44 3.36 -14.10 0.69
CA GLU A 44 4.19 -13.22 -0.14
C GLU A 44 4.01 -11.74 0.25
N TYR A 45 2.78 -11.31 0.52
CA TYR A 45 2.51 -9.94 0.97
C TYR A 45 3.14 -9.64 2.33
N ARG A 46 3.08 -10.59 3.26
CA ARG A 46 3.72 -10.46 4.58
C ARG A 46 5.24 -10.41 4.48
N ASP A 47 5.84 -11.26 3.64
CA ASP A 47 7.28 -11.25 3.40
C ASP A 47 7.73 -9.93 2.75
N TYR A 48 6.95 -9.40 1.79
CA TYR A 48 7.19 -8.08 1.22
C TYR A 48 7.15 -6.97 2.28
N GLN A 49 6.12 -6.93 3.12
CA GLN A 49 6.03 -5.94 4.20
C GLN A 49 7.21 -6.04 5.16
N GLN A 50 7.65 -7.24 5.51
CA GLN A 50 8.80 -7.46 6.37
C GLN A 50 10.10 -6.95 5.71
N LYS A 51 10.32 -7.23 4.42
CA LYS A 51 11.48 -6.72 3.67
C LYS A 51 11.51 -5.20 3.61
N VAL A 52 10.35 -4.57 3.39
CA VAL A 52 10.26 -3.10 3.38
C VAL A 52 10.58 -2.52 4.75
N ALA A 53 10.04 -3.10 5.82
CA ALA A 53 10.34 -2.67 7.19
C ALA A 53 11.84 -2.81 7.54
N ASP A 54 12.46 -3.91 7.14
CA ASP A 54 13.89 -4.15 7.34
C ASP A 54 14.75 -3.17 6.52
N HIS A 55 14.36 -2.89 5.28
CA HIS A 55 15.06 -1.93 4.42
C HIS A 55 15.02 -0.51 5.00
N PHE A 56 13.86 -0.06 5.48
CA PHE A 56 13.74 1.26 6.11
C PHE A 56 14.46 1.35 7.46
N THR A 57 14.49 0.26 8.23
CA THR A 57 15.26 0.19 9.49
C THR A 57 16.76 0.32 9.20
N THR A 58 17.25 -0.45 8.23
CA THR A 58 18.65 -0.38 7.78
C THR A 58 19.00 0.99 7.22
N THR A 59 18.13 1.57 6.41
CA THR A 59 18.31 2.91 5.82
C THR A 59 18.34 3.99 6.90
N ALA A 60 17.45 3.93 7.90
CA ALA A 60 17.45 4.87 9.02
C ALA A 60 18.77 4.80 9.82
N HIS A 61 19.31 3.59 10.02
CA HIS A 61 20.60 3.41 10.67
C HIS A 61 21.75 4.02 9.84
N LEU A 62 21.77 3.77 8.52
CA LEU A 62 22.75 4.37 7.62
C LEU A 62 22.64 5.89 7.57
N LEU A 63 21.43 6.44 7.52
CA LEU A 63 21.18 7.87 7.52
C LEU A 63 21.69 8.51 8.82
N ASN A 64 21.44 7.88 9.97
CA ASN A 64 21.96 8.36 11.24
C ASN A 64 23.50 8.35 11.28
N LYS A 65 24.13 7.29 10.75
CA LYS A 65 25.59 7.24 10.61
C LYS A 65 26.11 8.37 9.71
N LEU A 66 25.45 8.61 8.58
CA LEU A 66 25.79 9.71 7.67
C LEU A 66 25.65 11.07 8.37
N THR A 67 24.58 11.29 9.13
CA THR A 67 24.39 12.51 9.93
C THR A 67 25.51 12.70 10.94
N HIS A 68 25.96 11.63 11.60
CA HIS A 68 27.11 11.70 12.51
C HIS A 68 28.38 12.08 11.77
N THR A 69 28.70 11.40 10.66
CA THR A 69 29.88 11.72 9.84
C THR A 69 29.84 13.15 9.31
N TYR A 70 28.67 13.66 8.92
CA TYR A 70 28.50 15.06 8.53
C TYR A 70 28.83 16.02 9.68
N LYS A 71 28.38 15.73 10.90
CA LYS A 71 28.70 16.54 12.09
C LYS A 71 30.19 16.53 12.38
N ASP A 72 30.84 15.37 12.29
CA ASP A 72 32.27 15.25 12.51
C ASP A 72 33.06 16.10 11.51
N ILE A 73 32.68 16.08 10.22
CA ILE A 73 33.28 16.92 9.18
C ILE A 73 33.08 18.40 9.50
N HIS A 74 31.87 18.78 9.92
CA HIS A 74 31.54 20.15 10.26
C HIS A 74 32.35 20.66 11.46
N GLU A 75 32.51 19.85 12.52
CA GLU A 75 33.35 20.17 13.67
C GLU A 75 34.83 20.25 13.28
N HIS A 76 35.30 19.33 12.44
CA HIS A 76 36.66 19.36 11.93
C HIS A 76 36.94 20.62 11.10
N MET A 77 35.98 21.06 10.27
CA MET A 77 36.07 22.33 9.55
C MET A 77 36.11 23.53 10.48
N ALA A 78 35.29 23.56 11.53
CA ALA A 78 35.28 24.63 12.52
C ALA A 78 36.65 24.74 13.25
N ASN A 79 37.18 23.59 13.69
CA ASN A 79 38.48 23.52 14.35
C ASN A 79 39.63 23.89 13.40
N GLY A 80 39.58 23.38 12.16
CA GLY A 80 40.54 23.72 11.11
C GLY A 80 40.55 25.21 10.81
N ALA A 81 39.37 25.83 10.73
CA ALA A 81 39.25 27.26 10.50
C ALA A 81 39.85 28.10 11.62
N ASP A 82 39.60 27.74 12.89
CA ASP A 82 40.18 28.45 14.04
C ASP A 82 41.72 28.32 14.06
N SER A 83 42.24 27.15 13.70
CA SER A 83 43.69 26.93 13.61
C SER A 83 44.36 27.66 12.43
N LEU A 84 43.71 27.76 11.27
CA LEU A 84 44.28 28.34 10.05
C LEU A 84 44.00 29.84 9.88
N CYS A 85 42.91 30.38 10.43
CA CYS A 85 42.47 31.76 10.22
C CYS A 85 42.84 32.70 11.39
N HIS A 86 43.80 32.32 12.24
CA HIS A 86 44.22 33.11 13.42
C HIS A 86 44.57 34.59 13.10
N ASP A 87 45.00 34.89 11.88
CA ASP A 87 45.40 36.24 11.43
C ASP A 87 44.32 37.00 10.62
N ASN A 88 43.15 36.41 10.33
CA ASN A 88 42.13 37.05 9.46
C ASN A 88 40.71 36.90 10.03
N ASP A 89 40.29 37.86 10.87
CA ASP A 89 38.96 37.92 11.50
C ASP A 89 37.78 37.91 10.50
N ASP A 90 37.97 38.50 9.30
CA ASP A 90 36.94 38.51 8.25
C ASP A 90 36.63 37.11 7.72
N VAL A 91 37.63 36.23 7.64
CA VAL A 91 37.45 34.84 7.16
C VAL A 91 36.73 34.01 8.21
N LYS A 92 37.07 34.23 9.48
CA LYS A 92 36.45 33.56 10.64
C LYS A 92 34.96 33.87 10.76
N ASN A 93 34.56 35.15 10.61
CA ASN A 93 33.16 35.57 10.66
C ASN A 93 32.33 34.94 9.52
N ARG A 94 32.85 34.95 8.29
CA ARG A 94 32.15 34.37 7.13
C ARG A 94 31.99 32.86 7.23
N LEU A 95 32.97 32.15 7.79
CA LEU A 95 32.88 30.72 7.98
C LEU A 95 31.91 30.36 9.13
N GLY A 96 31.91 31.14 10.22
CA GLY A 96 30.95 30.99 11.32
C GLY A 96 29.50 31.09 10.84
N ASP A 97 29.19 32.07 9.99
CA ASP A 97 27.85 32.23 9.40
C ASP A 97 27.45 31.04 8.51
N ALA A 98 28.38 30.53 7.70
CA ALA A 98 28.15 29.36 6.84
C ALA A 98 27.90 28.08 7.66
N LEU A 99 28.63 27.91 8.77
CA LEU A 99 28.48 26.77 9.69
C LEU A 99 27.16 26.86 10.49
N LEU A 100 26.78 28.05 10.98
CA LEU A 100 25.49 28.24 11.66
C LEU A 100 24.32 27.88 10.74
N SER A 101 24.36 28.34 9.49
CA SER A 101 23.34 28.05 8.48
C SER A 101 23.19 26.54 8.24
N SER A 102 24.30 25.82 8.07
CA SER A 102 24.31 24.36 7.93
C SER A 102 23.69 23.64 9.14
N ASN A 103 24.03 24.08 10.36
CA ASN A 103 23.52 23.44 11.57
C ASN A 103 22.02 23.64 11.76
N THR A 104 21.42 24.76 11.32
CA THR A 104 19.97 24.97 11.40
C THR A 104 19.16 24.01 10.52
N VAL A 105 19.73 23.56 9.40
CA VAL A 105 19.10 22.58 8.50
C VAL A 105 19.12 21.18 9.10
N LEU A 106 20.16 20.82 9.85
CA LEU A 106 20.28 19.52 10.52
C LEU A 106 19.66 19.46 11.91
N ALA A 107 19.62 20.59 12.63
CA ALA A 107 18.90 20.75 13.89
C ALA A 107 17.39 20.88 13.67
N GLY A 108 16.85 20.17 12.69
CA GLY A 108 15.42 19.93 12.54
C GLY A 108 14.88 19.45 13.88
N ASN A 109 14.22 20.35 14.59
CA ASN A 109 13.72 20.17 15.93
C ASN A 109 12.82 18.93 16.02
N ASN A 110 13.37 17.83 16.51
CA ASN A 110 12.67 16.58 16.82
C ASN A 110 11.59 16.72 17.93
N LYS A 111 11.23 17.94 18.35
CA LYS A 111 10.26 18.20 19.43
C LYS A 111 8.85 18.54 18.95
N THR A 112 8.59 18.81 17.66
CA THR A 112 7.25 19.19 17.18
C THR A 112 6.51 18.09 16.41
N LEU A 113 7.16 16.98 16.07
CA LEU A 113 6.53 15.86 15.33
C LEU A 113 5.68 14.90 16.19
N ARG A 114 5.53 15.14 17.51
CA ARG A 114 4.67 14.31 18.38
C ARG A 114 3.29 14.91 18.69
N ARG A 115 2.89 16.06 18.12
CA ARG A 115 1.57 16.67 18.42
C ARG A 115 0.60 16.81 17.25
N ASN A 116 1.05 16.76 16.01
CA ASN A 116 0.14 16.72 14.88
C ASN A 116 0.11 15.29 14.36
N HIS A 117 -0.88 14.51 14.80
CA HIS A 117 -1.34 13.36 14.04
C HIS A 117 -1.81 13.93 12.70
N PRO A 118 -1.07 13.74 11.58
CA PRO A 118 -1.61 14.10 10.29
C PRO A 118 -2.86 13.24 10.14
N ALA A 119 -4.00 13.84 9.77
CA ALA A 119 -5.15 13.06 9.35
C ALA A 119 -4.64 11.97 8.39
N PRO A 120 -5.10 10.70 8.52
CA PRO A 120 -4.55 9.60 7.75
C PRO A 120 -4.50 10.04 6.29
N SER A 121 -3.30 10.13 5.74
CA SER A 121 -3.12 10.50 4.34
C SER A 121 -3.83 9.41 3.55
N GLU A 122 -5.06 9.72 3.16
CA GLU A 122 -5.88 8.77 2.43
C GLU A 122 -5.08 8.40 1.18
N GLN A 123 -4.82 7.11 1.01
CA GLN A 123 -4.16 6.60 -0.18
C GLN A 123 -4.84 7.23 -1.42
N PRO A 124 -4.07 7.61 -2.46
CA PRO A 124 -4.64 8.21 -3.65
C PRO A 124 -5.83 7.37 -4.11
N ARG A 125 -7.03 7.95 -4.06
CA ARG A 125 -8.23 7.23 -4.51
C ARG A 125 -8.15 7.17 -6.02
N ASP A 126 -7.72 6.02 -6.56
CA ASP A 126 -7.64 5.73 -8.00
C ASP A 126 -9.03 5.64 -8.68
N TYR A 127 -10.09 6.08 -8.02
CA TYR A 127 -11.47 6.06 -8.52
C TYR A 127 -12.01 7.48 -8.54
N ALA A 128 -12.34 7.98 -9.73
CA ALA A 128 -13.06 9.24 -9.88
C ALA A 128 -14.44 9.12 -9.19
N PRO A 129 -14.72 9.90 -8.14
CA PRO A 129 -16.01 9.82 -7.46
C PRO A 129 -17.12 10.32 -8.38
N LYS A 130 -18.24 9.58 -8.41
CA LYS A 130 -19.47 10.01 -9.09
C LYS A 130 -19.97 11.29 -8.43
N LYS A 131 -20.28 12.34 -9.20
CA LYS A 131 -20.75 13.62 -8.65
C LYS A 131 -22.23 13.58 -8.31
N ALA A 132 -23.01 12.72 -8.99
CA ALA A 132 -24.42 12.49 -8.69
C ALA A 132 -24.74 10.97 -8.64
N PRO A 133 -25.78 10.54 -7.89
CA PRO A 133 -26.14 9.12 -7.76
C PRO A 133 -26.50 8.43 -9.08
N ASP A 134 -27.02 9.20 -10.05
CA ASP A 134 -27.43 8.75 -11.39
C ASP A 134 -26.32 8.92 -12.45
N GLU A 135 -25.15 9.44 -12.05
CA GLU A 135 -24.05 9.61 -13.00
C GLU A 135 -23.38 8.27 -13.32
N LYS A 136 -23.31 7.98 -14.61
CA LYS A 136 -22.65 6.78 -15.13
C LYS A 136 -21.13 6.95 -14.98
N GLY A 137 -20.44 5.87 -14.59
CA GLY A 137 -19.03 5.92 -14.19
C GLY A 137 -18.10 6.28 -15.35
N THR A 138 -16.86 6.68 -15.06
CA THR A 138 -15.86 7.06 -16.10
C THR A 138 -15.49 5.94 -17.08
N LEU A 139 -15.86 4.69 -16.77
CA LEU A 139 -15.68 3.52 -17.62
C LEU A 139 -16.99 3.01 -18.25
N SER A 140 -18.10 3.72 -18.08
CA SER A 140 -19.35 3.35 -18.77
C SER A 140 -19.24 3.70 -20.26
N GLU A 141 -19.80 2.84 -21.11
CA GLU A 141 -19.79 3.02 -22.57
C GLU A 141 -20.46 4.32 -23.03
N GLU A 142 -21.29 4.92 -22.18
CA GLU A 142 -22.01 6.17 -22.38
C GLU A 142 -21.29 7.42 -21.84
N PHE A 143 -20.07 7.26 -21.31
CA PHE A 143 -19.30 8.38 -20.76
C PHE A 143 -18.92 9.39 -21.85
N ASN A 144 -19.29 10.65 -21.63
CA ASN A 144 -19.15 11.76 -22.58
C ASN A 144 -20.00 11.66 -23.87
N ILE A 145 -20.97 10.72 -23.93
CA ILE A 145 -21.90 10.62 -25.05
C ILE A 145 -23.16 11.43 -24.71
N LYS A 146 -23.28 12.62 -25.30
CA LYS A 146 -24.50 13.45 -25.15
C LYS A 146 -25.61 12.90 -26.04
N HIS A 147 -26.57 12.23 -25.45
CA HIS A 147 -27.83 11.96 -26.12
C HIS A 147 -28.64 13.26 -26.23
N PRO A 148 -29.07 13.68 -27.44
CA PRO A 148 -29.94 14.84 -27.58
C PRO A 148 -31.26 14.56 -26.85
N GLU A 149 -31.67 15.49 -25.98
CA GLU A 149 -32.93 15.45 -25.26
C GLU A 149 -34.10 15.18 -26.21
N LYS A 150 -34.77 14.05 -26.00
CA LYS A 150 -36.07 13.78 -26.60
C LYS A 150 -37.09 14.63 -25.86
N LYS A 151 -37.36 15.85 -26.36
CA LYS A 151 -38.49 16.67 -25.89
C LYS A 151 -39.77 15.84 -26.03
N SER A 152 -40.30 15.43 -24.89
CA SER A 152 -41.60 14.77 -24.78
C SER A 152 -42.67 15.79 -25.13
N SER A 153 -43.22 15.65 -26.34
CA SER A 153 -44.47 16.30 -26.73
C SER A 153 -45.59 15.61 -25.96
N ALA A 154 -46.22 16.34 -25.05
CA ALA A 154 -47.47 15.95 -24.42
C ALA A 154 -48.41 17.16 -24.40
N ALA A 155 -49.32 17.14 -25.37
CA ALA A 155 -50.72 17.57 -25.33
C ALA A 155 -51.12 18.82 -24.51
N LEU A 156 -51.60 19.83 -25.25
CA LEU A 156 -52.94 20.40 -25.06
C LEU A 156 -53.47 20.93 -26.39
#